data_AF-A0A3C0DJS6-F1
#
_entry.id   AF-A0A3C0DJS6-F1
#
_cell.length_a   1.000
_cell.length_b   1.000
_cell.length_c   1.000
_cell.angle_alpha   90.00
_cell.angle_beta   90.00
_cell.angle_gamma   90.00
#
_symmetry.space_group_name_H-M   'P 1'
#
loop_
_entity.id
_entity.type
_entity.pdbx_description
1 polymer ?
#
loop_
_entity_poly.entity_id
_entity_poly.type
_entity_poly.pdbx_seq_one_letter_code
_entity_poly.pdbx_strand_id
1 'polypeptide(L)'
;MQLLLIEGQPGSGKTTFVEKICGSLADRNAKFVLNDEYRQDTAIFGDLWEDNTVQSSATQELLLTAWRKYIFDNQDDNAIHIFDNSLMNHIQYLMAITTPEEEVMQFFSRIAAVFEQT
;
A
#
# COMPACT_ATOMS: atom_id res chain seq x y z
N MET A 1 8.71 -0.30 13.52
CA MET A 1 7.44 -0.28 12.77
C MET A 1 6.88 -1.70 12.59
N GLN A 2 5.55 -1.87 12.65
CA GLN A 2 4.87 -3.06 12.10
C GLN A 2 3.96 -2.63 10.95
N LEU A 3 4.07 -3.28 9.78
CA LEU A 3 3.28 -2.97 8.60
C LEU A 3 2.35 -4.13 8.26
N LEU A 4 1.08 -3.84 8.04
CA LEU A 4 0.05 -4.79 7.62
C LEU A 4 -0.61 -4.31 6.33
N LEU A 5 -0.34 -5.01 5.23
CA LEU A 5 -0.96 -4.78 3.94
C LEU A 5 -2.16 -5.73 3.79
N ILE A 6 -3.36 -5.20 3.54
CA ILE A 6 -4.58 -5.99 3.35
C ILE A 6 -5.11 -5.75 1.94
N GLU A 7 -4.98 -6.77 1.10
CA GLU A 7 -5.31 -6.73 -0.33
C GLU A 7 -6.40 -7.74 -0.71
N GLY A 8 -7.13 -7.44 -1.78
CA GLY A 8 -7.90 -8.46 -2.50
C GLY A 8 -9.05 -7.92 -3.35
N GLN A 9 -9.81 -8.85 -3.92
CA GLN A 9 -10.82 -8.55 -4.94
C GLN A 9 -12.04 -7.79 -4.38
N PRO A 10 -12.71 -6.92 -5.15
CA PRO A 10 -13.99 -6.32 -4.76
C PRO A 10 -14.98 -7.38 -4.28
N GLY A 11 -15.67 -7.12 -3.16
CA GLY A 11 -16.63 -8.05 -2.57
C GLY A 11 -16.03 -9.18 -1.71
N SER A 12 -14.71 -9.28 -1.54
CA SER A 12 -14.09 -10.33 -0.71
C SER A 12 -14.22 -10.13 0.81
N GLY A 13 -14.89 -9.06 1.28
CA GLY A 13 -15.12 -8.78 2.70
C GLY A 13 -13.96 -8.11 3.44
N LYS A 14 -12.97 -7.57 2.72
CA LYS A 14 -11.75 -6.95 3.27
C LYS A 14 -12.04 -5.81 4.23
N THR A 15 -12.94 -4.91 3.84
CA THR A 15 -13.34 -3.77 4.69
C THR A 15 -13.86 -4.26 6.03
N THR A 16 -14.73 -5.27 6.05
CA THR A 16 -15.22 -5.88 7.30
C THR A 16 -14.10 -6.58 8.09
N PHE A 17 -13.11 -7.16 7.41
CA PHE A 17 -11.94 -7.75 8.06
C PHE A 17 -11.04 -6.69 8.70
N VAL A 18 -10.74 -5.60 7.99
CA VAL A 18 -9.99 -4.44 8.48
C VAL A 18 -10.69 -3.82 9.70
N GLU A 19 -12.00 -3.57 9.61
CA GLU A 19 -12.81 -3.04 10.72
C GLU A 19 -12.71 -3.92 11.97
N LYS A 20 -12.77 -5.25 11.82
CA LYS A 20 -12.62 -6.18 12.93
C LYS A 20 -11.23 -6.17 13.54
N ILE A 21 -10.18 -6.04 12.72
CA ILE A 21 -8.80 -5.90 13.22
C ILE A 21 -8.67 -4.60 14.01
N CYS A 22 -9.06 -3.46 13.42
CA CYS A 22 -8.98 -2.16 14.07
C CYS A 22 -9.78 -2.14 15.39
N GLY A 23 -10.99 -2.70 15.40
CA GLY A 23 -11.79 -2.86 16.62
C GLY A 23 -11.06 -3.69 17.68
N SER A 24 -10.53 -4.86 17.31
CA SER A 24 -9.77 -5.69 18.26
C SER A 24 -8.48 -5.02 18.76
N LEU A 25 -7.83 -4.19 17.97
CA LEU A 25 -6.64 -3.44 18.39
C LEU A 25 -7.02 -2.33 19.38
N ALA A 26 -8.09 -1.60 19.09
CA ALA A 26 -8.65 -0.59 19.98
C ALA A 26 -9.07 -1.18 21.33
N ASP A 27 -9.77 -2.32 21.34
CA ASP A 27 -10.18 -3.03 22.56
C ASP A 27 -8.98 -3.44 23.45
N ARG A 28 -7.81 -3.62 22.83
CA ARG A 28 -6.55 -3.98 23.51
C ARG A 28 -5.68 -2.77 23.85
N ASN A 29 -6.14 -1.55 23.56
CA ASN A 29 -5.35 -0.32 23.65
C ASN A 29 -4.02 -0.40 22.87
N ALA A 30 -4.00 -1.15 21.76
CA ALA A 30 -2.83 -1.19 20.88
C ALA A 30 -2.76 0.10 20.04
N LYS A 31 -1.56 0.63 19.84
CA LYS A 31 -1.34 1.77 18.95
C LYS A 31 -1.41 1.29 17.50
N PHE A 32 -2.28 1.87 16.69
CA PHE A 32 -2.36 1.58 15.26
C PHE A 32 -2.68 2.83 14.45
N VAL A 33 -2.30 2.80 13.18
CA VAL A 33 -2.62 3.81 12.17
C VAL A 33 -3.31 3.09 11.02
N LEU A 34 -4.54 3.50 10.69
CA LEU A 34 -5.26 2.99 9.53
C LEU A 34 -5.10 3.99 8.38
N ASN A 35 -4.47 3.54 7.31
CA ASN A 35 -4.41 4.23 6.04
C ASN A 35 -5.46 3.60 5.10
N ASP A 36 -6.52 4.34 4.83
CA ASP A 36 -7.50 4.02 3.79
C ASP A 36 -7.10 4.81 2.55
N GLU A 37 -6.45 4.15 1.60
CA GLU A 37 -5.89 4.83 0.42
C GLU A 37 -6.96 5.35 -0.55
N TYR A 38 -8.22 4.93 -0.40
CA TYR A 38 -9.34 5.49 -1.16
C TYR A 38 -9.83 6.82 -0.56
N ARG A 39 -9.46 7.13 0.68
CA ARG A 39 -9.71 8.45 1.24
C ARG A 39 -8.53 9.32 0.85
N GLN A 40 -8.82 10.30 -0.01
CA GLN A 40 -7.88 11.29 -0.55
C GLN A 40 -7.13 12.11 0.54
N ASP A 41 -7.46 11.91 1.82
CA ASP A 41 -6.79 12.52 2.97
C ASP A 41 -5.56 11.72 3.46
N THR A 42 -5.32 10.52 2.94
CA THR A 42 -4.06 9.79 3.18
C THR A 42 -2.95 10.34 2.27
N ALA A 43 -2.30 11.40 2.76
CA ALA A 43 -1.27 12.19 2.07
C ALA A 43 -0.04 11.43 1.52
N ILE A 44 0.04 10.11 1.68
CA ILE A 44 1.19 9.29 1.27
C ILE A 44 1.21 9.08 -0.26
N PHE A 45 0.03 8.97 -0.86
CA PHE A 45 -0.15 8.65 -2.29
C PHE A 45 -1.02 9.66 -3.04
N GLY A 46 -1.38 10.80 -2.44
CA GLY A 46 -2.28 11.79 -3.04
C GLY A 46 -1.84 12.28 -4.42
N ASP A 47 -0.55 12.58 -4.60
CA ASP A 47 0.03 12.98 -5.90
C ASP A 47 0.02 11.84 -6.93
N LEU A 48 0.00 10.60 -6.46
CA LEU A 48 -0.13 9.42 -7.30
C LEU A 48 -1.60 9.08 -7.60
N TRP A 49 -2.57 9.82 -7.02
CA TRP A 49 -4.02 9.66 -7.23
C TRP A 49 -4.61 10.48 -8.40
N GLU A 50 -3.86 11.45 -8.92
CA GLU A 50 -4.28 12.27 -10.08
C GLU A 50 -3.91 11.63 -11.43
N ASP A 51 -2.94 10.70 -11.48
CA ASP A 51 -2.38 10.10 -12.70
C ASP A 51 -2.67 8.59 -12.89
N ASN A 52 -3.60 8.02 -12.11
CA ASN A 52 -3.81 6.56 -11.86
C ASN A 52 -4.38 5.79 -13.03
N THR A 53 -4.45 6.43 -14.19
CA THR A 53 -4.88 5.81 -15.44
C THR A 53 -3.68 5.40 -16.28
N VAL A 54 -2.47 5.90 -15.95
CA VAL A 54 -1.27 5.69 -16.76
C VAL A 54 -0.21 4.94 -15.96
N GLN A 55 0.01 3.69 -16.36
CA GLN A 55 1.16 2.93 -15.92
C GLN A 55 2.38 3.40 -16.72
N SER A 56 3.36 4.00 -16.05
CA SER A 56 4.62 4.44 -16.62
C SER A 56 5.77 4.15 -15.68
N SER A 57 7.00 4.06 -16.20
CA SER A 57 8.19 3.91 -15.35
C SER A 57 8.32 5.06 -14.34
N ALA A 58 7.86 6.28 -14.68
CA ALA A 58 7.86 7.41 -13.76
C ALA A 58 6.89 7.18 -12.58
N THR A 59 5.66 6.73 -12.86
CA THR A 59 4.66 6.37 -11.85
C THR A 59 5.18 5.27 -10.92
N GLN A 60 5.88 4.27 -11.49
CA GLN A 60 6.52 3.19 -10.74
C GLN A 60 7.62 3.71 -9.79
N GLU A 61 8.50 4.60 -10.25
CA GLU A 61 9.54 5.20 -9.38
C GLU A 61 8.94 6.06 -8.26
N LEU A 62 7.90 6.83 -8.56
CA LEU A 62 7.20 7.64 -7.58
C LEU A 62 6.58 6.76 -6.49
N LEU A 63 5.93 5.66 -6.86
CA LEU A 63 5.40 4.69 -5.91
C LEU A 63 6.51 4.10 -5.02
N LEU A 64 7.62 3.66 -5.61
CA LEU A 64 8.76 3.11 -4.86
C LEU A 64 9.36 4.15 -3.90
N THR A 65 9.42 5.41 -4.32
CA THR A 65 9.94 6.52 -3.52
C THR A 65 9.01 6.84 -2.34
N ALA A 66 7.69 6.87 -2.59
CA ALA A 66 6.68 7.08 -1.55
C ALA A 66 6.75 6.00 -0.47
N TRP A 67 6.85 4.72 -0.86
CA TRP A 67 6.99 3.61 0.08
C TRP A 67 8.28 3.68 0.89
N ARG A 68 9.44 3.92 0.24
CA ARG A 68 10.72 4.08 0.95
C ARG A 68 10.64 5.21 1.98
N LYS A 69 10.08 6.35 1.58
CA LYS A 69 9.92 7.50 2.47
C LYS A 69 9.01 7.16 3.66
N TYR A 70 7.86 6.55 3.42
CA TYR A 70 6.93 6.18 4.47
C TYR A 70 7.56 5.24 5.49
N ILE A 71 8.24 4.19 5.01
CA ILE A 71 8.94 3.22 5.84
C ILE A 71 10.03 3.90 6.68
N PHE A 72 10.85 4.75 6.05
CA PHE A 72 11.91 5.48 6.74
C PHE A 72 11.36 6.43 7.81
N ASP A 73 10.35 7.24 7.47
CA ASP A 73 9.76 8.23 8.38
C ASP A 73 9.08 7.57 9.61
N ASN A 74 8.66 6.30 9.49
CA ASN A 74 7.96 5.56 10.54
C ASN A 74 8.77 4.38 11.12
N GLN A 75 10.07 4.24 10.78
CA GLN A 75 10.85 3.05 11.15
C GLN A 75 10.88 2.79 12.68
N ASP A 76 10.93 3.86 13.46
CA ASP A 76 10.97 3.84 14.93
C ASP A 76 9.57 3.89 15.58
N ASP A 77 8.50 3.95 14.79
CA ASP A 77 7.14 3.91 15.32
C ASP A 77 6.80 2.50 15.85
N ASN A 78 6.19 2.47 17.03
CA ASN A 78 5.67 1.27 17.68
C ASN A 78 4.20 0.97 17.34
N ALA A 79 3.59 1.75 16.47
CA ALA A 79 2.26 1.49 15.94
C ALA A 79 2.25 0.33 14.93
N ILE A 80 1.08 -0.28 14.79
CA ILE A 80 0.73 -1.14 13.65
C ILE A 80 0.17 -0.24 12.56
N HIS A 81 0.86 -0.12 11.43
CA HIS A 81 0.42 0.64 10.27
C HIS A 81 -0.34 -0.30 9.33
N ILE A 82 -1.64 -0.06 9.17
CA ILE A 82 -2.56 -0.90 8.39
C ILE A 82 -2.90 -0.14 7.12
N PHE A 83 -2.76 -0.80 5.97
CA PHE A 83 -3.19 -0.28 4.67
C PHE A 83 -4.31 -1.16 4.10
N ASP A 84 -5.47 -0.55 3.86
CA ASP A 84 -6.61 -1.18 3.16
C ASP A 84 -6.56 -0.79 1.68
N ASN A 85 -6.31 -1.77 0.81
CA ASN A 85 -6.12 -1.64 -0.64
C ASN A 85 -5.07 -0.61 -1.03
N SER A 86 -3.82 -1.07 -1.10
CA SER A 86 -2.76 -0.19 -1.52
C SER A 86 -2.84 0.15 -3.02
N LEU A 87 -2.39 1.36 -3.36
CA LEU A 87 -2.18 1.88 -4.70
C LEU A 87 -1.23 0.96 -5.47
N MET A 88 -0.37 0.24 -4.77
CA MET A 88 0.44 -0.84 -5.33
C MET A 88 -0.44 -1.90 -6.01
N ASN A 89 -1.53 -2.36 -5.41
CA ASN A 89 -2.42 -3.35 -6.00
C ASN A 89 -3.15 -2.78 -7.23
N HIS A 90 -3.56 -1.51 -7.19
CA HIS A 90 -4.14 -0.83 -8.35
C HIS A 90 -3.15 -0.72 -9.51
N ILE A 91 -1.90 -0.33 -9.23
CA ILE A 91 -0.84 -0.24 -10.24
C ILE A 91 -0.50 -1.62 -10.81
N GLN A 92 -0.48 -2.66 -9.98
CA GLN A 92 -0.30 -4.05 -10.43
C GLN A 92 -1.42 -4.51 -11.36
N TYR A 93 -2.67 -4.22 -11.02
CA TYR A 93 -3.82 -4.51 -11.88
C TYR A 93 -3.68 -3.83 -13.25
N LEU A 94 -3.29 -2.55 -13.29
CA LEU A 94 -3.08 -1.83 -14.54
C LEU A 94 -1.96 -2.45 -15.38
N MET A 95 -0.82 -2.80 -14.76
CA MET A 95 0.28 -3.46 -15.47
C MET A 95 -0.13 -4.79 -16.09
N ALA A 96 -0.88 -5.61 -15.34
CA ALA A 96 -1.32 -6.92 -15.82
C ALA A 96 -2.23 -6.84 -17.05
N ILE A 97 -2.87 -5.69 -17.31
CA ILE A 97 -3.72 -5.47 -18.49
C ILE A 97 -2.91 -5.09 -19.72
N THR A 98 -1.83 -4.33 -19.56
CA THR A 98 -1.18 -3.60 -20.67
C THR A 98 0.24 -4.05 -20.98
N THR A 99 0.85 -4.85 -20.10
CA THR A 99 2.31 -5.01 -20.07
C THR A 99 2.70 -6.50 -20.04
N PRO A 100 3.82 -6.91 -20.67
CA PRO A 100 4.32 -8.29 -20.59
C PRO A 100 4.55 -8.75 -19.15
N GLU A 101 4.25 -10.02 -18.87
CA GLU A 101 4.38 -10.64 -17.53
C GLU A 101 5.78 -10.45 -16.92
N GLU A 102 6.84 -10.51 -17.73
CA GLU A 102 8.21 -10.31 -17.25
C GLU A 102 8.43 -8.93 -16.62
N GLU A 103 7.90 -7.87 -17.23
CA GLU A 103 8.01 -6.50 -16.69
C GLU A 103 7.19 -6.33 -15.42
N VAL A 104 6.02 -6.98 -15.36
CA VAL A 104 5.20 -7.05 -14.14
C VAL A 104 6.02 -7.68 -13.01
N MET A 105 6.62 -8.85 -13.26
CA MET A 105 7.43 -9.56 -12.27
C MET A 105 8.67 -8.78 -11.83
N GLN A 106 9.35 -8.08 -12.75
CA GLN A 106 10.46 -7.20 -12.40
C GLN A 106 10.01 -6.08 -11.46
N PHE A 107 8.87 -5.44 -11.73
CA PHE A 107 8.33 -4.42 -10.84
C PHE A 107 7.98 -4.98 -9.46
N PHE A 108 7.39 -6.17 -9.39
CA PHE A 108 7.15 -6.88 -8.12
C PHE A 108 8.44 -7.08 -7.31
N SER A 109 9.51 -7.55 -7.94
CA SER A 109 10.80 -7.72 -7.25
C SER A 109 11.35 -6.40 -6.70
N ARG A 110 11.18 -5.30 -7.45
CA ARG A 110 11.64 -3.97 -7.01
C ARG A 110 10.86 -3.45 -5.81
N ILE A 111 9.56 -3.69 -5.77
CA ILE A 111 8.71 -3.37 -4.62
C ILE A 111 9.06 -4.23 -3.41
N ALA A 112 9.20 -5.55 -3.58
CA ALA A 112 9.55 -6.46 -2.50
C ALA A 112 10.86 -6.02 -1.82
N ALA A 113 11.86 -5.62 -2.61
CA ALA A 113 13.13 -5.11 -2.11
C ALA A 113 13.00 -3.83 -1.26
N VAL A 114 11.92 -3.05 -1.39
CA VAL A 114 11.65 -1.89 -0.52
C VAL A 114 11.23 -2.36 0.89
N PHE A 115 10.44 -3.43 0.97
CA PHE A 115 9.96 -3.96 2.25
C PHE A 115 10.95 -4.89 2.95
N GLU A 116 11.93 -5.45 2.23
CA GLU A 116 13.00 -6.29 2.82
C GLU A 116 14.16 -5.48 3.42
N GLN A 117 14.22 -4.17 3.15
CA GLN A 117 15.29 -3.29 3.66
C GLN A 117 15.06 -2.80 5.11
N THR A 118 13.97 -3.24 5.76
CA THR A 118 13.63 -2.99 7.17
C THR A 118 14.09 -4.11 8.09
#